data_AF-A0A970PE43-F1
#
_entry.id   AF-A0A970PE43-F1
#
_cell.length_a   1.000
_cell.length_b   1.000
_cell.length_c   1.000
_cell.angle_alpha   90.00
_cell.angle_beta   90.00
_cell.angle_gamma   90.00
#
_symmetry.space_group_name_H-M   'P 1'
#
loop_
_entity.id
_entity.type
_entity.pdbx_description
1 polymer ?
#
loop_
_entity_poly.entity_id
_entity_poly.type
_entity_poly.pdbx_seq_one_letter_code
_entity_poly.pdbx_strand_id
1 'polypeptide(L)' 'MADMLVRLYDLPSIDEPLEELAEDGILIRRPQPWELSALRRFIEDHFSEGWADEASVGFANKPVSVFIAQEGPRIIGFAA' A
#
# COMPACT_ATOMS: atom_id res chain seq x y z
N MET A 1 -30.08 4.47 5.24
CA MET A 1 -28.75 4.32 5.86
C MET A 1 -28.66 5.36 6.95
N ALA A 2 -28.36 4.95 8.17
CA ALA A 2 -28.05 5.90 9.25
C ALA A 2 -26.57 6.26 9.15
N ASP A 3 -26.24 7.54 9.21
CA ASP A 3 -24.86 7.99 9.25
C ASP A 3 -24.21 7.54 10.56
N MET A 4 -23.04 6.89 10.46
CA MET A 4 -22.26 6.46 11.62
C MET A 4 -21.07 7.40 11.84
N LEU A 5 -20.95 7.93 13.04
CA LEU A 5 -19.76 8.67 13.46
C LEU A 5 -18.71 7.69 13.97
N VAL A 6 -17.55 7.64 13.30
CA VAL A 6 -16.41 6.79 13.69
C VAL A 6 -15.31 7.66 14.32
N ARG A 7 -14.88 7.30 15.52
CA ARG A 7 -13.81 8.01 16.25
C ARG A 7 -12.43 7.54 15.79
N LEU A 8 -11.99 8.00 14.62
CA LEU A 8 -10.69 7.61 14.05
C LEU A 8 -9.48 8.05 14.90
N TYR A 9 -9.65 9.06 15.76
CA TYR A 9 -8.61 9.51 16.69
C TYR A 9 -8.40 8.60 17.90
N ASP A 10 -9.32 7.66 18.16
CA ASP A 10 -9.21 6.67 19.24
C ASP A 10 -8.58 5.35 18.76
N LEU A 11 -8.14 5.28 17.50
CA LEU A 11 -7.49 4.07 16.98
C LEU A 11 -6.16 3.82 17.70
N PRO A 12 -5.82 2.56 18.03
CA PRO A 12 -4.51 2.23 18.59
C PRO A 12 -3.40 2.58 17.59
N SER A 13 -2.19 2.81 18.11
CA SER A 13 -1.03 2.94 17.24
C SER A 13 -0.78 1.64 16.47
N ILE A 14 -0.25 1.77 15.25
CA ILE A 14 0.19 0.66 14.42
C ILE A 14 1.71 0.48 14.44
N ASP A 15 2.44 1.26 15.25
CA ASP A 15 3.90 1.24 15.27
C ASP A 15 4.46 -0.14 15.64
N GLU A 16 3.95 -0.79 16.69
CA GLU A 16 4.40 -2.12 17.14
C GLU A 16 4.19 -3.19 16.04
N PRO A 17 3.00 -3.34 15.42
CA PRO A 17 2.84 -4.25 14.27
C PRO A 17 3.76 -3.94 13.07
N LEU A 18 4.08 -2.66 12.83
CA LEU A 18 4.99 -2.28 11.74
C LEU A 18 6.44 -2.64 12.08
N GLU A 19 6.85 -2.53 13.34
CA GLU A 19 8.16 -2.94 13.84
C GLU A 19 8.33 -4.46 13.76
N GLU A 20 7.33 -5.24 14.19
CA GLU A 20 7.33 -6.71 14.06
C GLU A 20 7.50 -7.15 12.59
N LEU A 21 6.74 -6.54 11.67
CA LEU A 21 6.88 -6.82 10.24
C LEU A 21 8.28 -6.45 9.72
N ALA A 22 8.85 -5.35 10.19
CA ALA A 22 10.19 -4.94 9.79
C ALA A 22 11.27 -5.92 10.31
N GLU A 23 11.11 -6.47 11.52
CA GLU A 23 11.98 -7.53 12.05
C GLU A 23 11.90 -8.81 11.20
N ASP A 24 10.72 -9.13 10.67
CA ASP A 24 10.50 -10.21 9.70
C ASP A 24 10.98 -9.86 8.27
N GLY A 25 11.54 -8.66 8.05
CA GLY A 25 12.07 -8.21 6.77
C GLY A 25 11.01 -7.64 5.80
N ILE A 26 9.78 -7.43 6.27
CA ILE A 26 8.67 -6.85 5.52
C ILE A 26 8.56 -5.35 5.83
N LEU A 27 8.74 -4.53 4.81
CA LEU A 27 8.63 -3.08 4.92
C LEU A 27 7.33 -2.59 4.29
N ILE A 28 6.51 -1.90 5.07
CA ILE A 28 5.34 -1.17 4.58
C ILE A 28 5.73 0.28 4.32
N ARG A 29 5.62 0.73 3.07
CA ARG A 29 6.00 2.10 2.68
C ARG A 29 5.24 2.62 1.49
N ARG A 30 5.30 3.93 1.28
CA ARG A 30 4.90 4.53 0.01
C ARG A 30 5.94 4.17 -1.06
N PRO A 31 5.51 3.72 -2.25
CA PRO A 31 6.42 3.48 -3.35
C PRO A 31 6.92 4.80 -3.93
N GLN A 32 8.11 4.76 -4.53
CA GLN A 32 8.69 5.88 -5.25
C GLN A 32 8.11 5.95 -6.67
N PRO A 33 8.06 7.14 -7.31
CA PRO A 33 7.43 7.29 -8.62
C PRO A 33 7.94 6.33 -9.71
N TRP A 34 9.23 5.97 -9.68
CA TRP A 34 9.82 5.04 -10.65
C TRP A 34 9.43 3.57 -10.44
N GLU A 35 8.79 3.24 -9.32
CA GLU A 35 8.33 1.88 -9.00
C GLU A 35 6.93 1.58 -9.57
N LEU A 36 6.29 2.54 -10.24
CA LEU A 36 4.95 2.38 -10.81
C LEU A 36 4.84 1.14 -11.70
N SER A 37 5.79 0.97 -12.63
CA SER A 37 5.77 -0.18 -13.54
C SER A 37 5.95 -1.51 -12.83
N ALA A 38 6.74 -1.54 -11.74
CA ALA A 38 6.93 -2.75 -10.95
C ALA A 38 5.66 -3.12 -10.18
N LEU A 39 5.01 -2.13 -9.55
CA LEU A 39 3.74 -2.36 -8.86
C LEU A 39 2.63 -2.80 -9.83
N ARG A 40 2.49 -2.13 -10.97
CA ARG A 40 1.47 -2.51 -11.97
C ARG A 40 1.60 -3.96 -12.41
N ARG A 41 2.82 -4.41 -12.72
CA ARG A 41 3.09 -5.81 -13.09
C ARG A 41 2.69 -6.76 -11.97
N PHE A 42 3.06 -6.46 -10.72
CA PHE A 42 2.62 -7.24 -9.56
C PHE A 42 1.09 -7.32 -9.48
N ILE A 43 0.38 -6.20 -9.68
CA ILE A 43 -1.08 -6.18 -9.63
C ILE A 43 -1.70 -6.97 -10.79
N GLU A 44 -1.17 -6.84 -12.00
CA GLU A 44 -1.63 -7.58 -13.19
C GLU A 44 -1.41 -9.10 -13.02
N ASP A 45 -0.25 -9.51 -12.46
CA ASP A 45 0.11 -10.92 -12.26
C ASP A 45 -0.74 -11.62 -11.16
N HIS A 46 -1.15 -10.88 -10.12
CA HIS A 46 -1.86 -11.43 -8.96
C HIS A 46 -3.36 -11.07 -8.89
N PHE A 47 -3.80 -10.04 -9.62
CA PHE A 47 -5.16 -9.49 -9.57
C PHE A 47 -5.72 -9.23 -10.98
N SER A 48 -5.84 -7.96 -11.41
CA SER A 48 -6.44 -7.57 -12.69
C SER A 48 -5.85 -6.27 -13.23
N GLU A 49 -5.93 -6.09 -14.55
CA GLU A 49 -5.53 -4.85 -15.23
C GLU A 49 -6.29 -3.62 -14.69
N GLY A 50 -7.59 -3.77 -14.42
CA GLY A 50 -8.40 -2.68 -13.84
C GLY A 50 -7.88 -2.22 -12.48
N TRP A 51 -7.43 -3.15 -11.63
CA TRP A 51 -6.80 -2.80 -10.34
C TRP A 51 -5.47 -2.08 -10.54
N ALA A 52 -4.69 -2.47 -11.55
CA ALA A 52 -3.43 -1.80 -11.88
C ALA A 52 -3.66 -0.38 -12.40
N ASP A 53 -4.75 -0.13 -13.13
CA ASP A 53 -5.15 1.19 -13.61
C ASP A 53 -5.63 2.09 -12.47
N GLU A 54 -6.46 1.57 -11.56
CA GLU A 54 -6.89 2.31 -10.37
C GLU A 54 -5.70 2.69 -9.47
N ALA A 55 -4.76 1.75 -9.25
CA ALA A 55 -3.57 2.02 -8.46
C ALA A 55 -2.66 3.09 -9.08
N SER A 56 -2.61 3.20 -10.41
CA SER A 56 -1.86 4.26 -11.11
C SER A 56 -2.37 5.67 -10.77
N VAL A 57 -3.68 5.81 -10.50
CA VAL A 57 -4.27 7.10 -10.11
C VAL A 57 -3.71 7.55 -8.75
N GLY A 58 -3.60 6.63 -7.79
CA GLY A 58 -2.99 6.92 -6.48
C GLY A 58 -1.50 7.30 -6.56
N PHE A 59 -0.79 6.79 -7.58
CA PHE A 59 0.61 7.17 -7.88
C PHE A 59 0.78 8.59 -8.43
N ALA A 60 -0.27 9.16 -9.02
CA ALA A 60 -0.22 10.52 -9.54
C ALA A 60 -0.18 11.58 -8.41
N ASN A 61 -0.68 11.22 -7.22
CA ASN A 61 -0.67 12.11 -6.06
C ASN A 61 0.75 12.48 -5.59
N LYS A 62 0.88 13.65 -4.98
CA LYS A 62 2.13 14.17 -4.40
C LYS A 62 1.88 14.60 -2.94
N PRO A 63 2.31 13.80 -1.94
CA PRO A 63 2.98 12.49 -2.04
C PRO A 63 2.05 11.37 -2.58
N VAL A 64 2.65 10.29 -3.10
CA VAL A 64 1.93 9.09 -3.57
C VAL A 64 1.02 8.57 -2.45
N SER A 65 -0.24 8.25 -2.74
CA SER A 65 -1.22 7.79 -1.74
C SER A 65 -1.32 6.27 -1.61
N VAL A 66 -0.53 5.54 -2.39
CA VAL A 66 -0.46 4.07 -2.37
C VAL A 66 0.56 3.60 -1.32
N PHE A 67 0.29 2.47 -0.68
CA PHE A 67 1.23 1.73 0.13
C PHE A 67 1.59 0.40 -0.54
N ILE A 68 2.84 -0.03 -0.38
CA ILE A 68 3.31 -1.36 -0.77
C ILE A 68 3.87 -2.09 0.44
N ALA A 69 3.71 -3.40 0.45
CA ALA A 69 4.44 -4.32 1.31
C ALA A 69 5.59 -4.94 0.50
N GLN A 70 6.80 -4.86 1.03
CA GLN A 70 8.02 -5.30 0.33
C GLN A 70 8.89 -6.17 1.22
N GLU A 71 9.31 -7.32 0.70
CA GLU A 71 10.30 -8.21 1.32
C GLU A 71 11.55 -8.22 0.43
N GLY A 72 12.67 -7.67 0.92
CA GLY A 72 13.87 -7.48 0.08
C GLY A 72 13.56 -6.65 -1.16
N PRO A 73 13.85 -7.09 -2.41
CA PRO A 73 13.48 -6.37 -3.63
C PRO A 73 12.06 -6.69 -4.15
N ARG A 74 11.31 -7.57 -3.48
CA ARG A 74 10.04 -8.12 -3.96
C ARG A 74 8.85 -7.39 -3.36
N ILE A 75 7.92 -6.96 -4.21
CA ILE A 75 6.59 -6.52 -3.78
C ILE A 75 5.76 -7.78 -3.46
N ILE A 76 5.17 -7.81 -2.26
CA ILE A 76 4.34 -8.92 -1.79
C ILE A 76 2.88 -8.50 -1.52
N GLY A 77 2.58 -7.21 -1.55
CA GLY A 77 1.23 -6.68 -1.38
C GLY A 77 1.14 -5.17 -1.65
N PHE A 78 -0.09 -4.66 -1.78
CA PHE A 78 -0.36 -3.23 -2.00
C PHE A 78 -1.71 -2.80 -1.40
N ALA A 79 -1.85 -1.48 -1.16
CA ALA A 79 -3.10 -0.81 -0.84
C ALA A 79 -3.14 0.55 -1.54
N ALA A 80 -4.17 0.82 -2.34
CA ALA A 80 -4.28 1.99 -3.21
C ALA A 80 -5.60 2.76 -2.99
#